data_AF-A0A495Z134-F1
#
_entry.id   AF-A0A495Z134-F1
#
_cell.length_a   1.000
_cell.length_b   1.000
_cell.length_c   1.000
_cell.angle_alpha   90.00
_cell.angle_beta   90.00
_cell.angle_gamma   90.00
#
_symmetry.space_group_name_H-M   'P 1'
#
loop_
_entity.id
_entity.type
_entity.pdbx_description
1 polymer ?
#
loop_
_entity_poly.entity_id
_entity_poly.type
_entity_poly.pdbx_seq_one_letter_code
_entity_poly.pdbx_strand_id
1 'polypeptide(L)'
;MGCMYNWMYAGLFVFVMFAWPLFLFETITPVFVMLIFPLNTIIAVNTWYQCTSPEISFFRGLSAISASQMSGCANITLLYLPFVLIGVYIISIYYSTLGMLYDRKISQGRFMRLVLWFIDA
;
A
#
# COMPACT_ATOMS: atom_id res chain seq x y z
N MET A 1 6.84 -14.00 18.35
CA MET A 1 6.59 -14.68 17.05
C MET A 1 5.73 -13.76 16.18
N GLY A 2 6.33 -12.84 15.42
CA GLY A 2 5.57 -11.81 14.66
C GLY A 2 6.06 -11.55 13.23
N CYS A 3 7.17 -12.14 12.81
CA CYS A 3 7.82 -11.78 11.54
C CYS A 3 7.27 -12.51 10.31
N MET A 4 6.51 -13.61 10.47
CA MET A 4 6.13 -14.45 9.32
C MET A 4 4.88 -13.95 8.59
N TYR A 5 3.96 -13.25 9.27
CA TYR A 5 2.70 -12.79 8.67
C TYR A 5 2.80 -11.42 7.98
N ASN A 6 3.73 -10.54 8.38
CA ASN A 6 3.85 -9.18 7.83
C ASN A 6 4.16 -9.18 6.32
N TRP A 7 4.98 -10.12 5.86
CA TRP A 7 5.28 -10.29 4.45
C TRP A 7 4.10 -10.86 3.66
N MET A 8 3.26 -11.66 4.30
CA MET A 8 2.07 -12.24 3.68
C MET A 8 1.05 -11.16 3.32
N TYR A 9 0.83 -10.16 4.17
CA TYR A 9 -0.13 -9.08 3.87
C TYR A 9 0.41 -8.05 2.89
N ALA A 10 1.69 -7.71 2.97
CA ALA A 10 2.33 -6.92 1.93
C ALA A 10 2.26 -7.65 0.58
N GLY A 11 2.51 -8.96 0.56
CA GLY A 11 2.39 -9.82 -0.62
C GLY A 11 0.95 -9.96 -1.12
N LEU A 12 -0.02 -10.12 -0.22
CA LEU A 12 -1.45 -10.20 -0.54
C LEU A 12 -1.96 -8.86 -1.05
N PHE A 13 -1.48 -7.75 -0.53
CA PHE A 13 -1.79 -6.41 -1.02
C PHE A 13 -1.25 -6.21 -2.45
N VAL A 14 0.01 -6.58 -2.70
CA VAL A 14 0.60 -6.58 -4.05
C VAL A 14 -0.18 -7.50 -4.98
N PHE A 15 -0.52 -8.71 -4.53
CA PHE A 15 -1.34 -9.65 -5.28
C PHE A 15 -2.72 -9.06 -5.60
N VAL A 16 -3.44 -8.50 -4.63
CA VAL A 16 -4.74 -7.85 -4.87
C VAL A 16 -4.57 -6.70 -5.85
N MET A 17 -3.53 -5.88 -5.73
CA MET A 17 -3.35 -4.71 -6.59
C MET A 17 -3.01 -5.08 -8.05
N PHE A 18 -2.25 -6.16 -8.28
CA PHE A 18 -1.83 -6.60 -9.62
C PHE A 18 -2.69 -7.72 -10.22
N ALA A 19 -3.33 -8.55 -9.41
CA ALA A 19 -4.16 -9.67 -9.85
C ALA A 19 -5.65 -9.30 -9.97
N TRP A 20 -6.13 -8.27 -9.27
CA TRP A 20 -7.49 -7.73 -9.43
C TRP A 20 -7.89 -7.46 -10.90
N PRO A 21 -7.04 -6.83 -11.74
CA PRO A 21 -7.38 -6.60 -13.15
C PRO A 21 -7.50 -7.90 -13.94
N LEU A 22 -6.81 -8.97 -13.51
CA LEU A 22 -6.86 -10.27 -14.17
C LEU A 22 -8.21 -10.98 -13.91
N PHE A 23 -8.81 -10.78 -12.73
CA PHE A 23 -10.16 -11.30 -12.43
C PHE A 23 -11.25 -10.63 -13.29
N LEU A 24 -10.98 -9.46 -13.88
CA LEU A 24 -11.90 -8.75 -14.76
C LEU A 24 -11.83 -9.22 -16.23
N PHE A 25 -10.91 -10.13 -16.58
CA PHE A 25 -10.82 -10.66 -17.96
C PHE A 25 -12.08 -11.39 -18.42
N GLU A 26 -12.84 -11.98 -17.49
CA GLU A 26 -14.08 -12.68 -17.83
C GLU A 26 -15.30 -11.76 -17.99
N THR A 27 -15.24 -10.53 -17.47
CA THR A 27 -16.43 -9.65 -17.36
C THR A 27 -16.30 -8.31 -18.08
N ILE A 28 -15.07 -7.86 -18.37
CA ILE A 28 -14.79 -6.55 -18.98
C ILE A 28 -14.03 -6.73 -20.31
N THR A 29 -14.22 -5.78 -21.23
CA THR A 29 -13.50 -5.77 -22.52
C THR A 29 -11.98 -5.88 -22.32
N PRO A 30 -11.28 -6.75 -23.08
CA PRO A 30 -9.84 -7.01 -22.89
C PRO A 30 -8.98 -5.75 -23.07
N VAL A 31 -9.47 -4.78 -23.85
CA VAL A 31 -8.85 -3.46 -24.05
C VAL A 31 -8.76 -2.67 -22.75
N PHE A 32 -9.80 -2.73 -21.91
CA PHE A 32 -9.82 -2.00 -20.63
C PHE A 32 -8.82 -2.59 -19.63
N VAL A 33 -8.69 -3.92 -19.59
CA VAL A 33 -7.68 -4.59 -18.75
C VAL A 33 -6.26 -4.24 -19.20
N MET A 34 -6.02 -4.21 -20.52
CA MET A 34 -4.72 -3.78 -21.08
C MET A 34 -4.36 -2.33 -20.74
N LEU A 35 -5.33 -1.45 -20.52
CA LEU A 35 -5.07 -0.06 -20.12
C LEU A 35 -4.89 0.08 -18.60
N ILE A 36 -5.69 -0.63 -17.81
CA ILE A 36 -5.65 -0.55 -16.34
C ILE A 36 -4.39 -1.17 -15.76
N PHE A 37 -3.91 -2.27 -16.33
CA PHE A 37 -2.72 -2.97 -15.83
C PHE A 37 -1.45 -2.08 -15.82
N PRO A 38 -1.05 -1.43 -16.93
CA PRO A 38 0.10 -0.54 -16.93
C PRO A 38 -0.16 0.71 -16.09
N LEU A 39 -1.39 1.24 -16.07
CA LEU A 39 -1.72 2.42 -15.28
C LEU A 39 -1.57 2.16 -13.77
N ASN A 40 -2.04 1.01 -13.28
CA ASN A 40 -1.80 0.58 -11.90
C ASN A 40 -0.31 0.39 -11.60
N THR A 41 0.43 -0.19 -12.54
CA THR A 41 1.88 -0.40 -12.39
C THR A 41 2.62 0.94 -12.25
N ILE A 42 2.27 1.93 -13.08
CA ILE A 42 2.87 3.28 -13.03
C ILE A 42 2.55 3.96 -11.70
N ILE A 43 1.28 3.92 -11.25
CA ILE A 43 0.88 4.51 -9.97
C ILE A 43 1.64 3.86 -8.81
N ALA A 44 1.78 2.53 -8.83
CA ALA A 44 2.49 1.79 -7.80
C ALA A 44 3.99 2.11 -7.74
N VAL A 45 4.65 2.16 -8.90
CA VAL A 45 6.07 2.53 -8.98
C VAL A 45 6.28 3.98 -8.54
N ASN A 46 5.38 4.87 -8.92
CA ASN A 46 5.49 6.27 -8.54
C ASN A 46 5.21 6.50 -7.04
N THR A 47 4.20 5.84 -6.47
CA THR A 47 3.95 5.87 -5.03
C THR A 47 5.12 5.31 -4.25
N TRP A 48 5.69 4.20 -4.70
CA TRP A 48 6.91 3.67 -4.13
C TRP A 48 8.03 4.71 -4.13
N TYR A 49 8.31 5.31 -5.28
CA TYR A 49 9.43 6.24 -5.43
C TYR A 49 9.27 7.49 -4.57
N GLN A 50 8.06 8.06 -4.55
CA GLN A 50 7.77 9.28 -3.80
C GLN A 50 7.70 9.05 -2.28
N CYS A 51 7.18 7.91 -1.83
CA CYS A 51 7.01 7.61 -0.40
C CYS A 51 8.21 6.89 0.22
N THR A 52 9.12 6.31 -0.57
CA THR A 52 10.35 5.68 -0.04
C THR A 52 11.31 6.74 0.45
N SER A 53 11.63 6.71 1.75
CA SER A 53 12.67 7.51 2.39
C SER A 53 13.89 6.62 2.69
N PRO A 54 15.08 7.20 2.96
CA PRO A 54 16.25 6.42 3.38
C PRO A 54 16.04 5.70 4.72
N GLU A 55 15.09 6.16 5.53
CA GLU A 55 14.79 5.62 6.86
C GLU A 55 13.78 4.46 6.79
N ILE A 56 12.74 4.60 5.97
CA ILE A 56 11.67 3.61 5.79
C ILE A 56 11.32 3.47 4.30
N SER A 57 11.42 2.25 3.78
CA SER A 57 10.88 1.91 2.47
C SER A 57 9.35 1.82 2.53
N PHE A 58 8.68 2.10 1.41
CA PHE A 58 7.22 2.02 1.32
C PHE A 58 6.67 0.68 1.83
N PHE A 59 7.27 -0.45 1.42
CA PHE A 59 6.88 -1.77 1.91
C PHE A 59 7.20 -2.01 3.37
N ARG A 60 8.32 -1.51 3.89
CA ARG A 60 8.60 -1.61 5.33
C ARG A 60 7.55 -0.83 6.13
N GLY A 61 7.14 0.33 5.64
CA GLY A 61 6.04 1.12 6.22
C GLY A 61 4.73 0.34 6.25
N LEU A 62 4.29 -0.24 5.12
CA LEU A 62 3.10 -1.10 5.09
C LEU A 62 3.22 -2.30 6.04
N SER A 63 4.38 -2.95 6.07
CA SER A 63 4.63 -4.10 6.94
C SER A 63 4.54 -3.72 8.42
N ALA A 64 5.04 -2.54 8.80
CA ALA A 64 4.99 -2.05 10.17
C ALA A 64 3.56 -1.70 10.59
N ILE A 65 2.79 -1.08 9.69
CA ILE A 65 1.34 -0.83 9.91
C ILE A 65 0.60 -2.15 10.10
N SER A 66 0.85 -3.14 9.22
CA SER A 66 0.22 -4.47 9.36
C SER A 66 0.59 -5.15 10.68
N ALA A 67 1.84 -5.01 11.11
CA ALA A 67 2.34 -5.60 12.35
C ALA A 67 1.66 -4.98 13.59
N SER A 68 1.51 -3.65 13.61
CA SER A 68 0.87 -2.94 14.70
C SER A 68 -0.58 -3.40 14.89
N GLN A 69 -1.35 -3.45 13.82
CA GLN A 69 -2.77 -3.84 13.85
C GLN A 69 -2.97 -5.30 14.31
N MET A 70 -1.98 -6.17 14.13
CA MET A 70 -2.02 -7.59 14.55
C MET A 70 -1.75 -7.83 16.04
N SER A 71 -1.39 -6.80 16.81
CA SER A 71 -1.23 -6.94 18.26
C SER A 71 -2.55 -7.19 19.02
N GLY A 72 -3.70 -6.96 18.38
CA GLY A 72 -5.05 -7.20 18.92
C GLY A 72 -5.66 -8.58 18.60
N CYS A 73 -6.99 -8.71 18.73
CA CYS A 73 -7.73 -9.94 18.43
C CYS A 73 -7.56 -10.39 16.96
N ALA A 74 -6.59 -11.28 16.71
CA ALA A 74 -6.12 -11.68 15.38
C ALA A 74 -7.22 -12.09 14.39
N ASN A 75 -8.33 -12.69 14.86
CA ASN A 75 -9.41 -13.16 13.99
C ASN A 75 -10.27 -12.00 13.41
N ILE A 76 -10.51 -10.96 14.20
CA ILE A 76 -11.23 -9.76 13.72
C ILE A 76 -10.27 -8.90 12.89
N THR A 77 -9.00 -8.84 13.30
CA THR A 77 -7.98 -8.07 12.59
C THR A 77 -7.80 -8.52 11.15
N LEU A 78 -7.80 -9.82 10.92
CA LEU A 78 -7.66 -10.42 9.59
C LEU A 78 -8.68 -9.90 8.56
N LEU A 79 -9.89 -9.60 8.99
CA LEU A 79 -10.99 -9.14 8.14
C LEU A 79 -10.88 -7.66 7.78
N TYR A 80 -10.41 -6.81 8.70
CA TYR A 80 -10.33 -5.36 8.46
C TYR A 80 -8.97 -4.90 7.94
N LEU A 81 -7.90 -5.67 8.16
CA LEU A 81 -6.53 -5.33 7.74
C LEU A 81 -6.42 -5.00 6.24
N PRO A 82 -7.05 -5.73 5.31
CA PRO A 82 -7.01 -5.40 3.89
C PRO A 82 -7.60 -4.02 3.60
N PHE A 83 -8.70 -3.65 4.26
CA PHE A 83 -9.35 -2.34 4.08
C PHE A 83 -8.46 -1.20 4.60
N VAL A 84 -7.76 -1.42 5.71
CA VAL A 84 -6.79 -0.45 6.23
C VAL A 84 -5.63 -0.27 5.26
N LEU A 85 -5.05 -1.36 4.75
CA LEU A 85 -3.96 -1.30 3.78
C LEU A 85 -4.38 -0.59 2.49
N ILE A 86 -5.61 -0.84 2.01
CA ILE A 86 -6.18 -0.10 0.87
C ILE A 86 -6.32 1.39 1.21
N GLY A 87 -6.82 1.74 2.39
CA GLY A 87 -6.92 3.15 2.83
C GLY A 87 -5.55 3.83 2.89
N VAL A 88 -4.55 3.19 3.49
CA VAL A 88 -3.16 3.66 3.54
C VAL A 88 -2.58 3.83 2.13
N TYR A 89 -2.90 2.91 1.21
CA TYR A 89 -2.46 3.02 -0.17
C TYR A 89 -3.08 4.21 -0.90
N ILE A 90 -4.40 4.43 -0.76
CA ILE A 90 -5.07 5.60 -1.35
C ILE A 90 -4.47 6.90 -0.81
N ILE A 91 -4.21 6.97 0.50
CA ILE A 91 -3.54 8.13 1.13
C ILE A 91 -2.12 8.29 0.56
N SER A 92 -1.41 7.20 0.33
CA SER A 92 -0.06 7.21 -0.26
C SER A 92 -0.07 7.68 -1.72
N ILE A 93 -1.09 7.32 -2.51
CA ILE A 93 -1.32 7.88 -3.85
C ILE A 93 -1.51 9.39 -3.75
N TYR A 94 -2.33 9.86 -2.82
CA TYR A 94 -2.56 11.28 -2.61
C TYR A 94 -1.28 12.04 -2.21
N TYR A 95 -0.45 11.46 -1.34
CA TYR A 95 0.86 12.04 -1.02
C TYR A 95 1.81 12.01 -2.20
N SER A 96 1.75 10.98 -3.05
CA SER A 96 2.58 10.86 -4.24
C SER A 96 2.19 11.88 -5.32
N THR A 97 0.90 12.13 -5.53
CA THR A 97 0.43 13.19 -6.46
C THR A 97 0.79 14.58 -5.94
N LEU A 98 0.66 14.81 -4.63
CA LEU A 98 1.17 16.05 -4.02
C LEU A 98 2.70 16.17 -4.13
N GLY A 99 3.43 15.07 -4.02
CA GLY A 99 4.89 15.04 -4.17
C GLY A 99 5.40 15.21 -5.60
N MET A 100 4.53 15.06 -6.60
CA MET A 100 4.85 15.50 -7.96
C MET A 100 4.67 17.01 -8.13
N LEU A 101 3.72 17.60 -7.41
CA LEU A 101 3.43 19.05 -7.48
C LEU A 101 4.33 19.88 -6.55
N TYR A 102 4.86 19.27 -5.50
CA TYR A 102 5.74 19.86 -4.49
C TYR A 102 7.05 19.06 -4.37
N ASP A 103 7.87 19.35 -3.36
CA ASP A 103 9.11 18.61 -3.09
C ASP A 103 8.82 17.20 -2.53
N ARG A 104 9.52 16.19 -3.06
CA ARG A 104 9.48 14.77 -2.66
C ARG A 104 9.68 14.58 -1.15
N LYS A 105 10.49 15.43 -0.51
CA LYS A 105 10.76 15.35 0.95
C LYS A 105 9.49 15.49 1.79
N ILE A 106 8.51 16.27 1.31
CA ILE A 106 7.23 16.47 2.01
C ILE A 106 6.43 15.17 2.00
N SER A 107 6.37 14.47 0.87
CA SER A 107 5.64 13.21 0.75
C SER A 107 6.27 12.11 1.58
N GLN A 108 7.60 12.02 1.60
CA GLN A 108 8.34 11.10 2.48
C GLN A 108 8.03 11.37 3.96
N GLY A 109 8.10 12.63 4.40
CA GLY A 109 7.81 13.00 5.78
C GLY A 109 6.37 12.74 6.20
N ARG A 110 5.40 12.98 5.30
CA ARG A 110 3.98 12.67 5.54
C ARG A 110 3.73 11.17 5.65
N PHE A 111 4.31 10.38 4.76
CA PHE A 111 4.20 8.92 4.81
C PHE A 111 4.83 8.35 6.09
N MET A 112 6.02 8.83 6.47
CA MET A 112 6.67 8.40 7.71
C MET A 112 5.83 8.73 8.95
N ARG A 113 5.27 9.94 9.02
CA ARG A 113 4.38 10.32 10.14
C ARG A 113 3.14 9.44 10.21
N LEU A 114 2.58 9.07 9.06
CA LEU A 114 1.44 8.15 9.00
C LEU A 114 1.81 6.76 9.51
N VAL A 115 2.98 6.22 9.11
CA VAL A 115 3.49 4.94 9.62
C VAL A 115 3.68 5.00 11.14
N LEU A 116 4.31 6.05 11.67
CA LEU A 116 4.52 6.22 13.11
C LEU A 116 3.20 6.31 13.88
N TRP A 117 2.22 7.06 13.36
CA TRP A 117 0.90 7.17 13.97
C TRP A 117 0.22 5.81 14.15
N PHE A 118 0.36 4.90 13.18
CA PHE A 118 -0.16 3.53 13.29
C PHE A 118 0.64 2.64 14.23
N ILE A 119 1.93 2.91 14.45
CA ILE A 119 2.77 2.14 15.38
C ILE A 119 2.48 2.55 16.82
N ASP A 120 2.18 3.83 17.06
CA ASP A 120 1.91 4.39 18.39
C ASP A 120 0.43 4.28 18.83
N ALA A 121 -0.47 3.90 17.91
CA ALA A 121 -1.90 3.70 18.15
C ALA A 121 -2.23 2.27 18.59
#